data_AF-X1ISN7-F1
#
_entry.id   AF-X1ISN7-F1
#
_cell.length_a   1.000
_cell.length_b   1.000
_cell.length_c   1.000
_cell.angle_alpha   90.00
_cell.angle_beta   90.00
_cell.angle_gamma   90.00
#
_symmetry.space_group_name_H-M   'P 1'
#
loop_
_entity.id
_entity.type
_entity.pdbx_description
1 polymer ?
#
loop_
_entity_poly.entity_id
_entity_poly.type
_entity_poly.pdbx_seq_one_letter_code
_entity_poly.pdbx_strand_id
1 'polypeptide(L)'
;KRYLKERIDFEVIVPRRKPEDKADIVIYEDDELKKPYLVVECKKDGITDAEFKQAIEQAFGNANSLRAKFASVIAGTTKTAFDVAGFKPSEREKNVISDTPEKYGKAPKYRFIKGEADKELEIVSREELIRALEKSHDTVWQGGRLAPTTAFDEVSKLLFCKLKDEKDTPKGKAYKFQIGTHETPEEVYKRIDSIYQKAKKEDAEVFKEDIRLEPKIIYNVVEHLQSLALNKIDLDTKGVAFERFMEDFFRGKMGQFFTPRPIIQFCVKMMNPKRDDLILDPACGSGGFLLNAMDNV
;
A
#
# COMPACT_ATOMS: atom_id res chain seq x y z
N LYS A 1 -12.92 15.72 14.29
CA LYS A 1 -14.01 15.19 13.43
C LYS A 1 -14.09 13.67 13.58
N ARG A 2 -14.62 13.16 14.71
CA ARG A 2 -14.61 11.71 15.00
C ARG A 2 -16.00 11.28 15.49
N TYR A 3 -16.29 9.99 15.37
CA TYR A 3 -17.48 9.38 16.00
C TYR A 3 -17.44 9.57 17.51
N LEU A 4 -18.61 9.62 18.13
CA LEU A 4 -18.73 9.73 19.59
C LEU A 4 -18.23 8.45 20.24
N LYS A 5 -17.42 8.56 21.30
CA LYS A 5 -16.80 7.41 21.97
C LYS A 5 -17.87 6.48 22.55
N GLU A 6 -18.98 7.06 23.00
CA GLU A 6 -20.13 6.39 23.57
C GLU A 6 -20.86 5.52 22.55
N ARG A 7 -20.62 5.74 21.25
CA ARG A 7 -21.21 5.00 20.12
C ARG A 7 -20.24 4.02 19.46
N ILE A 8 -19.15 3.68 20.13
CA ILE A 8 -18.16 2.71 19.67
C ILE A 8 -18.12 1.58 20.69
N ASP A 9 -18.39 0.37 20.22
CA ASP A 9 -18.32 -0.84 21.03
C ASP A 9 -17.27 -1.80 20.45
N PHE A 10 -16.74 -2.66 21.30
CA PHE A 10 -15.64 -3.58 20.97
C PHE A 10 -16.05 -5.02 21.24
N GLU A 11 -15.53 -5.97 20.46
CA GLU A 11 -15.76 -7.41 20.68
C GLU A 11 -17.25 -7.79 20.69
N VAL A 12 -18.03 -7.19 19.77
CA VAL A 12 -19.49 -7.30 19.73
C VAL A 12 -19.91 -8.66 19.21
N ILE A 13 -20.69 -9.39 20.01
CA ILE A 13 -21.23 -10.70 19.63
C ILE A 13 -22.23 -10.54 18.48
N VAL A 14 -21.96 -11.21 17.36
CA VAL A 14 -22.81 -11.12 16.17
C VAL A 14 -23.94 -12.16 16.26
N PRO A 15 -25.21 -11.72 16.19
CA PRO A 15 -26.34 -12.64 16.25
C PRO A 15 -26.30 -13.66 15.11
N ARG A 16 -26.64 -14.92 15.42
CA ARG A 16 -26.90 -16.00 14.44
C ARG A 16 -25.69 -16.51 13.64
N ARG A 17 -24.45 -16.28 14.07
CA ARG A 17 -23.27 -17.04 13.59
C ARG A 17 -22.96 -18.22 14.52
N LYS A 18 -22.63 -19.37 13.91
CA LYS A 18 -22.07 -20.56 14.60
C LYS A 18 -20.76 -20.96 13.92
N PRO A 19 -19.63 -21.11 14.64
CA PRO A 19 -19.45 -20.77 16.06
C PRO A 19 -19.71 -19.28 16.34
N GLU A 20 -19.90 -18.92 17.62
CA GLU A 20 -20.08 -17.52 18.02
C GLU A 20 -18.92 -16.69 17.46
N ASP A 21 -19.26 -15.68 16.67
CA ASP A 21 -18.31 -14.82 15.99
C ASP A 21 -18.48 -13.40 16.50
N LYS A 22 -17.37 -12.69 16.66
CA LYS A 22 -17.35 -11.33 17.21
C LYS A 22 -16.88 -10.38 16.13
N ALA A 23 -17.49 -9.20 16.11
CA ALA A 23 -16.95 -8.07 15.37
C ALA A 23 -15.99 -7.31 16.29
N ASP A 24 -14.77 -7.04 15.82
CA ASP A 24 -13.75 -6.38 16.64
C ASP A 24 -14.21 -4.99 17.11
N ILE A 25 -14.79 -4.19 16.20
CA ILE A 25 -15.33 -2.86 16.49
C ILE A 25 -16.65 -2.65 15.76
N VAL A 26 -17.65 -2.11 16.45
CA VAL A 26 -18.90 -1.64 15.85
C VAL A 26 -19.14 -0.20 16.25
N ILE A 27 -19.41 0.65 15.25
CA ILE A 27 -19.80 2.04 15.44
C ILE A 27 -21.31 2.15 15.19
N TYR A 28 -22.03 2.89 16.02
CA TYR A 28 -23.49 3.02 15.99
C TYR A 28 -23.93 4.45 15.64
N GLU A 29 -25.13 4.60 15.06
CA GLU A 29 -25.73 5.91 14.73
C GLU A 29 -26.47 6.55 15.91
N ASP A 30 -26.77 5.77 16.95
CA ASP A 30 -27.60 6.11 18.10
C ASP A 30 -26.87 5.85 19.43
N ASP A 31 -27.30 6.52 20.49
CA ASP A 31 -26.69 6.41 21.82
C ASP A 31 -27.08 5.11 22.54
N GLU A 32 -28.17 4.46 22.11
CA GLU A 32 -28.65 3.19 22.66
C GLU A 32 -27.96 1.95 22.06
N LEU A 33 -27.03 2.14 21.10
CA LEU A 33 -26.28 1.09 20.42
C LEU A 33 -27.18 0.07 19.69
N LYS A 34 -28.27 0.53 19.07
CA LYS A 34 -29.23 -0.33 18.35
C LYS A 34 -29.16 -0.24 16.84
N LYS A 35 -28.46 0.76 16.30
CA LYS A 35 -28.31 0.99 14.86
C LYS A 35 -26.84 0.94 14.47
N PRO A 36 -26.28 -0.28 14.26
CA PRO A 36 -24.94 -0.45 13.72
C PRO A 36 -24.77 0.34 12.42
N TYR A 37 -23.70 1.11 12.35
CA TYR A 37 -23.35 1.97 11.23
C TYR A 37 -22.18 1.38 10.43
N LEU A 38 -21.08 1.10 11.13
CA LEU A 38 -19.83 0.62 10.56
C LEU A 38 -19.33 -0.56 11.40
N VAL A 39 -19.01 -1.66 10.73
CA VAL A 39 -18.26 -2.78 11.32
C VAL A 39 -16.80 -2.65 10.89
N VAL A 40 -15.87 -2.77 11.83
CA VAL A 40 -14.43 -2.81 11.53
C VAL A 40 -13.86 -4.15 11.99
N GLU A 41 -13.16 -4.80 11.08
CA GLU A 41 -12.39 -6.02 11.31
C GLU A 41 -10.90 -5.68 11.25
N CYS A 42 -10.16 -6.08 12.27
CA CYS A 42 -8.75 -5.80 12.46
C CYS A 42 -7.95 -7.10 12.38
N LYS A 43 -6.91 -7.11 11.56
CA LYS A 43 -5.93 -8.21 11.52
C LYS A 43 -4.54 -7.69 11.86
N LYS A 44 -3.67 -8.64 12.24
CA LYS A 44 -2.24 -8.36 12.41
C LYS A 44 -1.66 -7.80 11.11
N ASP A 45 -0.64 -6.97 11.24
CA ASP A 45 0.12 -6.50 10.08
C ASP A 45 0.84 -7.67 9.38
N GLY A 46 1.06 -7.54 8.08
CA GLY A 46 1.78 -8.53 7.27
C GLY A 46 1.01 -9.81 6.95
N ILE A 47 -0.32 -9.85 7.11
CA ILE A 47 -1.11 -10.98 6.61
C ILE A 47 -1.09 -11.05 5.07
N THR A 48 -1.22 -12.26 4.56
CA THR A 48 -1.30 -12.56 3.13
C THR A 48 -2.59 -12.01 2.49
N ASP A 49 -2.61 -11.86 1.17
CA ASP A 49 -3.82 -11.47 0.42
C ASP A 49 -4.99 -12.45 0.62
N ALA A 50 -4.67 -13.74 0.78
CA ALA A 50 -5.68 -14.77 1.06
C ALA A 50 -6.32 -14.58 2.45
N GLU A 51 -5.51 -14.34 3.48
CA GLU A 51 -6.00 -14.02 4.83
C GLU A 51 -6.76 -12.69 4.85
N PHE A 52 -6.30 -11.68 4.11
CA PHE A 52 -6.97 -10.39 4.03
C PHE A 52 -8.34 -10.53 3.36
N LYS A 53 -8.44 -11.34 2.30
CA LYS A 53 -9.72 -11.68 1.68
C LYS A 53 -10.66 -12.41 2.65
N GLN A 54 -10.15 -13.33 3.48
CA GLN A 54 -10.95 -13.97 4.52
C GLN A 54 -11.44 -12.97 5.56
N ALA A 55 -10.63 -11.98 5.94
CA ALA A 55 -11.05 -10.90 6.83
C ALA A 55 -12.18 -10.05 6.20
N ILE A 56 -12.13 -9.81 4.88
CA ILE A 56 -13.24 -9.19 4.14
C ILE A 56 -14.51 -10.06 4.24
N GLU A 57 -14.42 -11.38 4.03
CA GLU A 57 -15.58 -12.29 4.22
C GLU A 57 -16.19 -12.18 5.64
N GLN A 58 -15.34 -12.09 6.66
CA GLN A 58 -15.75 -11.94 8.05
C GLN A 58 -16.46 -10.60 8.28
N ALA A 59 -15.84 -9.50 7.86
CA ALA A 59 -16.39 -8.15 7.99
C ALA A 59 -17.76 -8.02 7.31
N PHE A 60 -17.92 -8.57 6.10
CA PHE A 60 -19.22 -8.58 5.41
C PHE A 60 -20.26 -9.45 6.12
N GLY A 61 -19.87 -10.64 6.59
CA GLY A 61 -20.80 -11.48 7.34
C GLY A 61 -21.28 -10.81 8.63
N ASN A 62 -20.37 -10.14 9.34
CA ASN A 62 -20.68 -9.37 10.55
C ASN A 62 -21.57 -8.17 10.23
N ALA A 63 -21.22 -7.37 9.22
CA ALA A 63 -22.01 -6.22 8.79
C ALA A 63 -23.42 -6.61 8.34
N ASN A 64 -23.58 -7.70 7.56
CA ASN A 64 -24.90 -8.16 7.13
C ASN A 64 -25.77 -8.66 8.29
N SER A 65 -25.20 -9.43 9.22
CA SER A 65 -25.92 -9.92 10.40
C SER A 65 -26.36 -8.79 11.33
N LEU A 66 -25.50 -7.78 11.49
CA LEU A 66 -25.77 -6.58 12.29
C LEU A 66 -26.59 -5.52 11.52
N ARG A 67 -26.81 -5.69 10.21
CA ARG A 67 -27.41 -4.71 9.30
C ARG A 67 -26.68 -3.35 9.31
N ALA A 68 -25.35 -3.39 9.43
CA ALA A 68 -24.52 -2.21 9.32
C ALA A 68 -24.48 -1.69 7.89
N LYS A 69 -24.35 -0.37 7.72
CA LYS A 69 -24.29 0.28 6.41
C LYS A 69 -22.93 0.12 5.74
N PHE A 70 -21.86 0.11 6.54
CA PHE A 70 -20.49 0.04 6.07
C PHE A 70 -19.71 -1.07 6.76
N ALA A 71 -18.66 -1.54 6.10
CA ALA A 71 -17.65 -2.41 6.68
C ALA A 71 -16.26 -1.86 6.37
N SER A 72 -15.27 -2.15 7.22
CA SER A 72 -13.87 -1.88 6.92
C SER A 72 -12.99 -3.00 7.45
N VAL A 73 -11.95 -3.33 6.70
CA VAL A 73 -10.89 -4.25 7.13
C VAL A 73 -9.60 -3.47 7.22
N ILE A 74 -8.86 -3.64 8.32
CA ILE A 74 -7.59 -2.99 8.57
C ILE A 74 -6.56 -4.04 8.95
N ALA A 75 -5.42 -4.06 8.25
CA ALA A 75 -4.27 -4.91 8.55
C ALA A 75 -2.99 -4.11 8.33
N GLY A 76 -2.39 -3.62 9.42
CA GLY A 76 -1.26 -2.70 9.36
C GLY A 76 -1.61 -1.45 8.55
N THR A 77 -0.84 -1.19 7.49
CA THR A 77 -1.02 -0.04 6.58
C THR A 77 -2.06 -0.29 5.49
N THR A 78 -2.51 -1.54 5.30
CA THR A 78 -3.56 -1.89 4.33
C THR A 78 -4.92 -1.68 4.97
N LYS A 79 -5.76 -0.86 4.33
CA LYS A 79 -7.15 -0.63 4.76
C LYS A 79 -8.07 -0.61 3.54
N THR A 80 -9.17 -1.32 3.66
CA THR A 80 -10.25 -1.31 2.66
C THR A 80 -11.56 -1.03 3.37
N ALA A 81 -12.41 -0.19 2.77
CA ALA A 81 -13.73 0.12 3.28
C ALA A 81 -14.78 -0.21 2.22
N PHE A 82 -15.99 -0.51 2.66
CA PHE A 82 -17.06 -1.00 1.80
C PHE A 82 -18.42 -0.39 2.15
N ASP A 83 -19.21 -0.08 1.13
CA ASP A 83 -20.65 0.17 1.24
C ASP A 83 -21.41 -1.16 1.19
N VAL A 84 -21.92 -1.60 2.34
CA VAL A 84 -22.59 -2.90 2.46
C VAL A 84 -24.08 -2.77 2.12
N ALA A 85 -24.70 -1.63 2.44
CA ALA A 85 -26.13 -1.44 2.27
C ALA A 85 -26.54 -1.23 0.79
N GLY A 86 -25.66 -0.64 -0.02
CA GLY A 86 -25.96 -0.30 -1.41
C GLY A 86 -25.83 -1.45 -2.43
N PHE A 87 -25.29 -2.59 -2.04
CA PHE A 87 -24.82 -3.62 -2.98
C PHE A 87 -25.24 -5.04 -2.58
N LYS A 88 -25.36 -5.91 -3.59
CA LYS A 88 -25.57 -7.34 -3.33
C LYS A 88 -24.30 -7.94 -2.72
N PRO A 89 -24.40 -8.98 -1.86
CA PRO A 89 -23.23 -9.66 -1.27
C PRO A 89 -22.21 -10.21 -2.29
N SER A 90 -22.64 -10.40 -3.54
CA SER A 90 -21.80 -10.85 -4.66
C SER A 90 -20.98 -9.73 -5.33
N GLU A 91 -21.30 -8.46 -5.11
CA GLU A 91 -20.73 -7.31 -5.84
C GLU A 91 -19.64 -6.57 -5.06
N ARG A 92 -18.58 -7.30 -4.68
CA ARG A 92 -17.56 -6.85 -3.71
C ARG A 92 -16.49 -5.91 -4.25
N GLU A 93 -16.31 -5.89 -5.56
CA GLU A 93 -15.35 -4.97 -6.18
C GLU A 93 -15.99 -3.60 -6.41
N LYS A 94 -17.31 -3.58 -6.67
CA LYS A 94 -18.06 -2.35 -6.93
C LYS A 94 -18.40 -1.57 -5.66
N ASN A 95 -18.41 -2.25 -4.52
CA ASN A 95 -18.81 -1.66 -3.26
C ASN A 95 -17.64 -1.13 -2.42
N VAL A 96 -16.41 -1.20 -2.93
CA VAL A 96 -15.24 -0.58 -2.30
C VAL A 96 -15.43 0.93 -2.27
N ILE A 97 -15.21 1.54 -1.11
CA ILE A 97 -15.19 2.99 -0.92
C ILE A 97 -13.78 3.43 -0.51
N SER A 98 -13.40 4.65 -0.88
CA SER A 98 -12.04 5.16 -0.63
C SER A 98 -11.74 5.31 0.86
N ASP A 99 -12.74 5.67 1.67
CA ASP A 99 -12.65 5.66 3.14
C ASP A 99 -14.03 5.60 3.79
N THR A 100 -14.05 5.28 5.09
CA THR A 100 -15.25 5.29 5.93
C THR A 100 -15.83 6.70 6.06
N PRO A 101 -17.16 6.90 6.01
CA PRO A 101 -17.73 8.26 6.03
C PRO A 101 -17.56 8.99 7.37
N GLU A 102 -17.14 10.24 7.34
CA GLU A 102 -17.06 11.07 8.55
C GLU A 102 -18.46 11.36 9.12
N LYS A 103 -18.66 11.12 10.43
CA LYS A 103 -19.89 11.46 11.18
C LYS A 103 -21.20 11.09 10.47
N TYR A 104 -21.30 9.84 10.02
CA TYR A 104 -22.52 9.34 9.36
C TYR A 104 -22.85 10.01 8.01
N GLY A 105 -21.87 10.70 7.42
CA GLY A 105 -21.99 11.37 6.13
C GLY A 105 -21.88 10.43 4.93
N LYS A 106 -21.46 10.99 3.79
CA LYS A 106 -21.17 10.22 2.58
C LYS A 106 -19.69 9.82 2.54
N ALA A 107 -19.41 8.66 1.94
CA ALA A 107 -18.04 8.26 1.66
C ALA A 107 -17.36 9.34 0.79
N PRO A 108 -16.11 9.74 1.10
CA PRO A 108 -15.37 10.67 0.25
C PRO A 108 -15.11 10.02 -1.12
N LYS A 109 -14.85 10.83 -2.16
CA LYS A 109 -14.45 10.27 -3.47
C LYS A 109 -13.04 9.67 -3.41
N TYR A 110 -12.12 10.36 -2.74
CA TYR A 110 -10.73 9.99 -2.53
C TYR A 110 -10.36 10.21 -1.06
N ARG A 111 -9.51 9.34 -0.52
CA ARG A 111 -9.04 9.38 0.87
C ARG A 111 -7.89 10.37 1.05
N PHE A 112 -6.89 10.31 0.18
CA PHE A 112 -5.63 11.02 0.38
C PHE A 112 -5.58 12.33 -0.42
N ILE A 113 -5.33 13.46 0.28
CA ILE A 113 -5.27 14.80 -0.29
C ILE A 113 -4.00 15.50 0.20
N LYS A 114 -3.16 15.98 -0.73
CA LYS A 114 -1.87 16.57 -0.41
C LYS A 114 -1.99 17.82 0.44
N GLY A 115 -1.32 17.84 1.58
CA GLY A 115 -1.29 18.96 2.51
C GLY A 115 -2.54 19.14 3.37
N GLU A 116 -3.51 18.22 3.36
CA GLU A 116 -4.57 18.14 4.36
C GLU A 116 -4.15 17.19 5.50
N ALA A 117 -3.97 17.69 6.73
CA ALA A 117 -3.34 16.93 7.82
C ALA A 117 -4.01 15.55 8.10
N ASP A 118 -5.34 15.49 8.15
CA ASP A 118 -6.09 14.25 8.43
C ASP A 118 -6.20 13.31 7.21
N LYS A 119 -5.72 13.74 6.03
CA LYS A 119 -5.82 13.02 4.75
C LYS A 119 -4.49 12.95 4.02
N GLU A 120 -3.40 13.28 4.70
CA GLU A 120 -2.07 13.22 4.11
C GLU A 120 -1.58 11.78 4.08
N LEU A 121 -0.63 11.50 3.19
CA LEU A 121 0.10 10.23 3.19
C LEU A 121 0.89 10.03 4.49
N GLU A 122 0.97 8.79 4.92
CA GLU A 122 1.54 8.35 6.19
C GLU A 122 3.05 8.12 6.06
N ILE A 123 3.83 8.75 6.95
CA ILE A 123 5.25 8.43 7.09
C ILE A 123 5.34 7.17 7.94
N VAL A 124 5.88 6.10 7.36
CA VAL A 124 5.95 4.79 8.01
C VAL A 124 7.39 4.44 8.39
N SER A 125 7.52 3.48 9.30
CA SER A 125 8.80 2.90 9.65
C SER A 125 9.42 2.12 8.48
N ARG A 126 10.73 1.86 8.58
CA ARG A 126 11.47 1.03 7.63
C ARG A 126 10.83 -0.36 7.49
N GLU A 127 10.46 -0.97 8.60
CA GLU A 127 9.91 -2.32 8.64
C GLU A 127 8.52 -2.39 7.99
N GLU A 128 7.68 -1.36 8.16
CA GLU A 128 6.40 -1.25 7.46
C GLU A 128 6.58 -1.03 5.95
N LEU A 129 7.58 -0.24 5.54
CA LEU A 129 7.92 -0.06 4.13
C LEU A 129 8.36 -1.39 3.50
N ILE A 130 9.25 -2.14 4.16
CA ILE A 130 9.69 -3.46 3.68
C ILE A 130 8.49 -4.40 3.52
N ARG A 131 7.61 -4.49 4.53
CA ARG A 131 6.42 -5.34 4.45
C ARG A 131 5.48 -4.96 3.31
N ALA A 132 5.28 -3.67 3.06
CA ALA A 132 4.46 -3.21 1.95
C ALA A 132 5.07 -3.56 0.58
N LEU A 133 6.40 -3.49 0.45
CA LEU A 133 7.14 -3.90 -0.75
C LEU A 133 7.04 -5.42 -0.97
N GLU A 134 7.29 -6.22 0.08
CA GLU A 134 7.16 -7.69 0.06
C GLU A 134 5.75 -8.11 -0.36
N LYS A 135 4.72 -7.50 0.25
CA LYS A 135 3.33 -7.79 -0.07
C LYS A 135 3.00 -7.43 -1.52
N SER A 136 3.43 -6.25 -1.99
CA SER A 136 3.23 -5.84 -3.38
C SER A 136 3.90 -6.80 -4.37
N HIS A 137 5.10 -7.29 -4.03
CA HIS A 137 5.79 -8.30 -4.82
C HIS A 137 5.03 -9.62 -4.85
N ASP A 138 4.58 -10.13 -3.70
CA ASP A 138 3.86 -11.40 -3.63
C ASP A 138 2.55 -11.36 -4.42
N THR A 139 1.82 -10.23 -4.37
CA THR A 139 0.64 -9.97 -5.19
C THR A 139 0.95 -10.08 -6.68
N VAL A 140 2.08 -9.54 -7.13
CA VAL A 140 2.50 -9.59 -8.54
C VAL A 140 3.04 -10.99 -8.91
N TRP A 141 3.80 -11.62 -8.02
CA TRP A 141 4.43 -12.92 -8.25
C TRP A 141 3.40 -14.05 -8.40
N GLN A 142 2.22 -13.91 -7.76
CA GLN A 142 1.10 -14.84 -7.84
C GLN A 142 1.49 -16.32 -7.62
N GLY A 143 2.41 -16.58 -6.68
CA GLY A 143 2.84 -17.94 -6.35
C GLY A 143 3.68 -18.63 -7.42
N GLY A 144 4.40 -17.88 -8.26
CA GLY A 144 5.31 -18.44 -9.27
C GLY A 144 4.84 -18.29 -10.72
N ARG A 145 3.73 -17.59 -10.95
CA ARG A 145 3.24 -17.33 -12.33
C ARG A 145 4.19 -16.40 -13.10
N LEU A 146 4.82 -15.45 -12.40
CA LEU A 146 5.88 -14.60 -12.95
C LEU A 146 7.25 -14.99 -12.40
N ALA A 147 8.28 -14.79 -13.21
CA ALA A 147 9.65 -14.86 -12.73
C ALA A 147 9.88 -13.76 -11.67
N PRO A 148 10.63 -14.03 -10.59
CA PRO A 148 10.88 -13.03 -9.53
C PRO A 148 11.45 -11.71 -10.05
N THR A 149 12.36 -11.76 -11.02
CA THR A 149 12.92 -10.57 -11.68
C THR A 149 11.86 -9.73 -12.39
N THR A 150 10.92 -10.39 -13.08
CA THR A 150 9.80 -9.72 -13.75
C THR A 150 8.83 -9.14 -12.74
N ALA A 151 8.50 -9.87 -11.67
CA ALA A 151 7.63 -9.36 -10.62
C ALA A 151 8.22 -8.12 -9.95
N PHE A 152 9.53 -8.16 -9.65
CA PHE A 152 10.27 -7.01 -9.13
C PHE A 152 10.26 -5.81 -10.08
N ASP A 153 10.50 -6.03 -11.38
CA ASP A 153 10.44 -4.96 -12.39
C ASP A 153 9.06 -4.30 -12.43
N GLU A 154 7.98 -5.10 -12.43
CA GLU A 154 6.61 -4.59 -12.43
C GLU A 154 6.24 -3.84 -11.13
N VAL A 155 6.67 -4.32 -9.95
CA VAL A 155 6.51 -3.57 -8.69
C VAL A 155 7.28 -2.25 -8.75
N SER A 156 8.50 -2.27 -9.29
CA SER A 156 9.33 -1.07 -9.42
C SER A 156 8.64 0.00 -10.28
N LYS A 157 8.05 -0.38 -11.42
CA LYS A 157 7.24 0.53 -12.26
C LYS A 157 6.12 1.22 -11.47
N LEU A 158 5.42 0.46 -10.61
CA LEU A 158 4.33 1.00 -9.77
C LEU A 158 4.85 1.92 -8.65
N LEU A 159 5.99 1.59 -8.03
CA LEU A 159 6.65 2.47 -7.07
C LEU A 159 7.05 3.81 -7.71
N PHE A 160 7.58 3.77 -8.93
CA PHE A 160 7.89 4.99 -9.67
C PHE A 160 6.65 5.82 -9.98
N CYS A 161 5.55 5.20 -10.38
CA CYS A 161 4.27 5.91 -10.54
C CYS A 161 3.86 6.63 -9.25
N LYS A 162 3.99 5.95 -8.11
CA LYS A 162 3.69 6.52 -6.80
C LYS A 162 4.59 7.70 -6.46
N LEU A 163 5.91 7.54 -6.56
CA LEU A 163 6.88 8.62 -6.31
C LEU A 163 6.61 9.85 -7.20
N LYS A 164 6.29 9.60 -8.47
CA LYS A 164 5.96 10.65 -9.45
C LYS A 164 4.66 11.36 -9.08
N ASP A 165 3.61 10.63 -8.71
CA ASP A 165 2.34 11.21 -8.28
C ASP A 165 2.49 12.04 -7.00
N GLU A 166 3.25 11.54 -6.02
CA GLU A 166 3.53 12.25 -4.78
C GLU A 166 4.28 13.57 -5.04
N LYS A 167 5.18 13.59 -6.02
CA LYS A 167 5.92 14.79 -6.44
C LYS A 167 5.02 15.78 -7.19
N ASP A 168 4.34 15.30 -8.23
CA ASP A 168 3.60 16.13 -9.19
C ASP A 168 2.25 16.65 -8.64
N THR A 169 1.64 15.96 -7.67
CA THR A 169 0.35 16.38 -7.10
C THR A 169 0.46 17.77 -6.45
N PRO A 170 -0.39 18.74 -6.79
CA PRO A 170 -0.42 20.04 -6.11
C PRO A 170 -1.08 19.96 -4.72
N LYS A 171 -0.72 20.88 -3.82
CA LYS A 171 -1.38 20.99 -2.50
C LYS A 171 -2.88 21.25 -2.66
N GLY A 172 -3.70 20.58 -1.84
CA GLY A 172 -5.17 20.66 -1.88
C GLY A 172 -5.81 19.82 -2.99
N LYS A 173 -5.04 19.00 -3.72
CA LYS A 173 -5.56 18.03 -4.69
C LYS A 173 -5.38 16.61 -4.18
N ALA A 174 -6.29 15.73 -4.58
CA ALA A 174 -6.18 14.31 -4.31
C ALA A 174 -5.00 13.71 -5.08
N TYR A 175 -4.24 12.84 -4.43
CA TYR A 175 -3.24 12.01 -5.09
C TYR A 175 -3.92 11.13 -6.15
N LYS A 176 -3.26 10.83 -7.25
CA LYS A 176 -3.80 9.93 -8.28
C LYS A 176 -3.46 8.47 -8.00
N PHE A 177 -2.38 8.20 -7.26
CA PHE A 177 -1.99 6.86 -6.84
C PHE A 177 -2.78 6.45 -5.58
N GLN A 178 -4.07 6.19 -5.75
CA GLN A 178 -4.96 5.66 -4.71
C GLN A 178 -6.19 5.05 -5.37
N ILE A 179 -7.05 4.39 -4.60
CA ILE A 179 -8.34 3.86 -5.06
C ILE A 179 -9.47 4.83 -4.70
N GLY A 180 -10.30 5.18 -5.67
CA GLY A 180 -11.50 5.99 -5.46
C GLY A 180 -12.72 5.18 -5.03
N THR A 181 -13.74 5.86 -4.52
CA THR A 181 -15.02 5.23 -4.17
C THR A 181 -15.73 4.67 -5.40
N HIS A 182 -16.08 3.39 -5.33
CA HIS A 182 -16.72 2.58 -6.39
C HIS A 182 -15.93 2.52 -7.70
N GLU A 183 -14.61 2.70 -7.61
CA GLU A 183 -13.73 2.70 -8.77
C GLU A 183 -13.31 1.27 -9.15
N THR A 184 -13.45 0.93 -10.42
CA THR A 184 -13.12 -0.43 -10.89
C THR A 184 -11.61 -0.62 -11.11
N PRO A 185 -11.11 -1.87 -11.11
CA PRO A 185 -9.72 -2.17 -11.46
C PRO A 185 -9.27 -1.58 -12.80
N GLU A 186 -10.14 -1.56 -13.81
CA GLU A 186 -9.84 -0.99 -15.14
C GLU A 186 -9.69 0.53 -15.11
N GLU A 187 -10.47 1.22 -14.28
CA GLU A 187 -10.37 2.67 -14.10
C GLU A 187 -9.08 3.05 -13.37
N VAL A 188 -8.75 2.31 -12.31
CA VAL A 188 -7.46 2.46 -11.60
C VAL A 188 -6.30 2.18 -12.55
N TYR A 189 -6.35 1.08 -13.32
CA TYR A 189 -5.35 0.75 -14.33
C TYR A 189 -5.09 1.92 -15.29
N LYS A 190 -6.14 2.46 -15.92
CA LYS A 190 -6.01 3.58 -16.88
C LYS A 190 -5.36 4.80 -16.23
N ARG A 191 -5.69 5.10 -14.97
CA ARG A 191 -5.08 6.22 -14.24
C ARG A 191 -3.61 5.97 -13.94
N ILE A 192 -3.25 4.78 -13.46
CA ILE A 192 -1.86 4.42 -13.13
C ILE A 192 -1.00 4.36 -14.40
N ASP A 193 -1.49 3.74 -15.47
CA ASP A 193 -0.80 3.69 -16.76
C ASP A 193 -0.59 5.11 -17.31
N SER A 194 -1.56 6.01 -17.18
CA SER A 194 -1.36 7.42 -17.57
C SER A 194 -0.23 8.11 -16.81
N ILE A 195 -0.04 7.81 -15.51
CA ILE A 195 1.10 8.32 -14.73
C ILE A 195 2.39 7.71 -15.26
N TYR A 196 2.42 6.39 -15.48
CA TYR A 196 3.58 5.67 -15.99
C TYR A 196 4.02 6.19 -17.36
N GLN A 197 3.10 6.30 -18.32
CA GLN A 197 3.40 6.78 -19.67
C GLN A 197 3.91 8.23 -19.67
N LYS A 198 3.45 9.07 -18.74
CA LYS A 198 4.00 10.42 -18.56
C LYS A 198 5.44 10.34 -18.03
N ALA A 199 5.70 9.54 -17.00
CA ALA A 199 7.04 9.36 -16.44
C ALA A 199 8.02 8.79 -17.47
N LYS A 200 7.58 7.78 -18.25
CA LYS A 200 8.34 7.15 -19.33
C LYS A 200 8.81 8.14 -20.40
N LYS A 201 8.00 9.15 -20.72
CA LYS A 201 8.36 10.20 -21.68
C LYS A 201 9.37 11.19 -21.11
N GLU A 202 9.35 11.43 -19.81
CA GLU A 202 10.29 12.34 -19.13
C GLU A 202 11.65 11.67 -18.89
N ASP A 203 11.69 10.35 -18.73
CA ASP A 203 12.90 9.58 -18.43
C ASP A 203 12.96 8.25 -19.21
N ALA A 204 13.20 8.37 -20.52
CA ALA A 204 13.17 7.24 -21.45
C ALA A 204 14.39 6.29 -21.34
N GLU A 205 15.44 6.71 -20.63
CA GLU A 205 16.62 5.86 -20.38
C GLU A 205 16.35 4.84 -19.28
N VAL A 206 15.56 5.24 -18.26
CA VAL A 206 15.18 4.39 -17.12
C VAL A 206 13.97 3.52 -17.45
N PHE A 207 12.96 4.04 -18.15
CA PHE A 207 11.71 3.32 -18.42
C PHE A 207 11.54 2.99 -19.90
N LYS A 208 11.69 1.72 -20.26
CA LYS A 208 11.62 1.27 -21.67
C LYS A 208 10.35 0.49 -21.97
N GLU A 209 9.97 -0.42 -21.09
CA GLU A 209 8.82 -1.30 -21.28
C GLU A 209 7.55 -0.73 -20.67
N ASP A 210 6.39 -1.14 -21.18
CA ASP A 210 5.09 -0.83 -20.58
C ASP A 210 4.79 -1.75 -19.38
N ILE A 211 3.80 -1.38 -18.57
CA ILE A 211 3.31 -2.21 -17.47
C ILE A 211 2.58 -3.42 -18.08
N ARG A 212 2.95 -4.63 -17.66
CA ARG A 212 2.43 -5.90 -18.20
C ARG A 212 1.61 -6.68 -17.17
N LEU A 213 0.91 -5.97 -16.29
CA LEU A 213 0.06 -6.57 -15.26
C LEU A 213 -1.42 -6.46 -15.60
N GLU A 214 -2.19 -7.47 -15.19
CA GLU A 214 -3.65 -7.43 -15.24
C GLU A 214 -4.18 -6.29 -14.31
N PRO A 215 -5.26 -5.57 -14.69
CA PRO A 215 -5.79 -4.46 -13.89
C PRO A 215 -6.02 -4.77 -12.41
N LYS A 216 -6.47 -6.00 -12.12
CA LYS A 216 -6.71 -6.47 -10.75
C LYS A 216 -5.44 -6.56 -9.89
N ILE A 217 -4.32 -6.94 -10.50
CA ILE A 217 -3.03 -7.01 -9.80
C ILE A 217 -2.59 -5.59 -9.43
N ILE A 218 -2.70 -4.65 -10.37
CA ILE A 218 -2.36 -3.24 -10.13
C ILE A 218 -3.25 -2.64 -9.05
N TYR A 219 -4.55 -2.95 -9.07
CA TYR A 219 -5.47 -2.51 -8.03
C TYR A 219 -5.01 -2.93 -6.63
N ASN A 220 -4.66 -4.21 -6.44
CA ASN A 220 -4.18 -4.72 -5.16
C ASN A 220 -2.84 -4.09 -4.75
N VAL A 221 -1.90 -3.92 -5.68
CA VAL A 221 -0.63 -3.24 -5.37
C VAL A 221 -0.87 -1.77 -4.98
N VAL A 222 -1.78 -1.06 -5.66
CA VAL A 222 -2.18 0.30 -5.24
C VAL A 222 -2.80 0.26 -3.84
N GLU A 223 -3.60 -0.76 -3.52
CA GLU A 223 -4.19 -0.92 -2.19
C GLU A 223 -3.12 -0.98 -1.07
N HIS A 224 -2.02 -1.68 -1.31
CA HIS A 224 -0.92 -1.84 -0.34
C HIS A 224 -0.05 -0.59 -0.21
N LEU A 225 0.08 0.20 -1.29
CA LEU A 225 1.03 1.30 -1.34
C LEU A 225 0.39 2.70 -1.20
N GLN A 226 -0.92 2.84 -1.42
CA GLN A 226 -1.58 4.16 -1.53
C GLN A 226 -1.45 5.05 -0.30
N SER A 227 -1.37 4.49 0.92
CA SER A 227 -1.27 5.25 2.16
C SER A 227 0.12 5.80 2.44
N LEU A 228 1.17 5.22 1.87
CA LEU A 228 2.56 5.50 2.25
C LEU A 228 3.05 6.83 1.67
N ALA A 229 3.83 7.61 2.41
CA ALA A 229 4.49 8.83 1.93
C ALA A 229 5.92 8.51 1.50
N LEU A 230 6.11 7.85 0.35
CA LEU A 230 7.45 7.43 -0.07
C LEU A 230 8.41 8.62 -0.14
N ASN A 231 8.00 9.77 -0.67
CA ASN A 231 8.88 10.92 -0.84
C ASN A 231 9.42 11.49 0.48
N LYS A 232 8.66 11.34 1.57
CA LYS A 232 8.98 11.90 2.89
C LYS A 232 9.84 10.99 3.76
N ILE A 233 10.02 9.72 3.36
CA ILE A 233 10.94 8.80 4.02
C ILE A 233 12.37 9.21 3.65
N ASP A 234 13.29 9.21 4.61
CA ASP A 234 14.68 9.56 4.38
C ASP A 234 15.36 8.58 3.41
N LEU A 235 16.38 9.08 2.70
CA LEU A 235 17.11 8.34 1.67
C LEU A 235 17.76 7.07 2.24
N ASP A 236 18.33 7.16 3.45
CA ASP A 236 18.89 6.02 4.16
C ASP A 236 17.83 4.92 4.38
N THR A 237 16.68 5.28 4.94
CA THR A 237 15.58 4.33 5.21
C THR A 237 15.04 3.71 3.93
N LYS A 238 14.87 4.49 2.85
CA LYS A 238 14.50 3.96 1.53
C LYS A 238 15.53 2.99 0.99
N GLY A 239 16.80 3.40 1.02
CA GLY A 239 17.91 2.61 0.52
C GLY A 239 18.03 1.29 1.28
N VAL A 240 17.94 1.31 2.62
CA VAL A 240 17.95 0.10 3.45
C VAL A 240 16.76 -0.78 3.16
N ALA A 241 15.55 -0.20 3.09
CA ALA A 241 14.33 -0.98 2.85
C ALA A 241 14.38 -1.65 1.47
N PHE A 242 14.78 -0.91 0.44
CA PHE A 242 14.85 -1.41 -0.93
C PHE A 242 16.00 -2.41 -1.11
N GLU A 243 17.15 -2.17 -0.49
CA GLU A 243 18.27 -3.11 -0.48
C GLU A 243 17.87 -4.40 0.24
N ARG A 244 17.28 -4.32 1.44
CA ARG A 244 16.84 -5.51 2.17
C ARG A 244 15.77 -6.29 1.42
N PHE A 245 14.81 -5.57 0.84
CA PHE A 245 13.85 -6.15 -0.10
C PHE A 245 14.62 -6.90 -1.19
N MET A 246 15.50 -6.25 -1.96
CA MET A 246 16.30 -6.92 -2.99
C MET A 246 17.13 -8.10 -2.48
N GLU A 247 17.78 -7.97 -1.33
CA GLU A 247 18.56 -9.06 -0.73
C GLU A 247 17.67 -10.27 -0.46
N ASP A 248 16.55 -10.10 0.23
CA ASP A 248 15.67 -11.21 0.60
C ASP A 248 15.07 -11.91 -0.65
N PHE A 249 14.90 -11.20 -1.77
CA PHE A 249 14.37 -11.77 -3.02
C PHE A 249 15.44 -12.42 -3.92
N PHE A 250 16.63 -11.81 -4.04
CA PHE A 250 17.68 -12.28 -4.94
C PHE A 250 18.68 -13.23 -4.29
N ARG A 251 18.80 -13.20 -2.94
CA ARG A 251 19.71 -14.07 -2.19
C ARG A 251 19.25 -15.52 -2.30
N GLY A 252 20.20 -16.40 -2.64
CA GLY A 252 20.00 -17.85 -2.63
C GLY A 252 19.21 -18.46 -3.80
N LYS A 253 18.33 -17.71 -4.50
CA LYS A 253 17.57 -18.25 -5.65
C LYS A 253 18.30 -18.14 -7.00
N MET A 254 19.26 -17.22 -7.14
CA MET A 254 19.94 -16.94 -8.43
C MET A 254 21.47 -16.86 -8.33
N GLY A 255 22.07 -17.27 -7.21
CA GLY A 255 23.54 -17.21 -7.03
C GLY A 255 24.12 -15.79 -6.94
N GLN A 256 23.29 -14.78 -6.66
CA GLN A 256 23.73 -13.40 -6.48
C GLN A 256 24.26 -13.19 -5.05
N PHE A 257 25.37 -12.47 -4.94
CA PHE A 257 26.03 -12.11 -3.68
C PHE A 257 25.95 -10.59 -3.48
N PHE A 258 25.55 -10.17 -2.29
CA PHE A 258 25.52 -8.76 -1.90
C PHE A 258 26.71 -8.45 -0.98
N THR A 259 27.36 -7.30 -1.21
CA THR A 259 28.45 -6.85 -0.34
C THR A 259 27.87 -6.37 0.99
N PRO A 260 28.27 -6.91 2.15
CA PRO A 260 27.71 -6.49 3.43
C PRO A 260 27.91 -4.99 3.70
N ARG A 261 26.88 -4.31 4.19
CA ARG A 261 26.92 -2.86 4.48
C ARG A 261 28.15 -2.37 5.27
N PRO A 262 28.61 -3.06 6.34
CA PRO A 262 29.81 -2.63 7.05
C PRO A 262 31.05 -2.59 6.16
N ILE A 263 31.14 -3.49 5.18
CA ILE A 263 32.24 -3.55 4.21
C ILE A 263 32.12 -2.40 3.21
N ILE A 264 30.92 -2.15 2.69
CA ILE A 264 30.65 -0.99 1.81
C ILE A 264 31.06 0.31 2.50
N GLN A 265 30.56 0.54 3.72
CA GLN A 265 30.84 1.75 4.49
C GLN A 265 32.33 1.90 4.81
N PHE A 266 33.01 0.80 5.16
CA PHE A 266 34.45 0.81 5.41
C PHE A 266 35.22 1.22 4.15
N CYS A 267 34.92 0.59 3.00
CA CYS A 267 35.56 0.90 1.73
C CYS A 267 35.30 2.35 1.29
N VAL A 268 34.05 2.83 1.35
CA VAL A 268 33.72 4.21 0.97
C VAL A 268 34.41 5.22 1.89
N LYS A 269 34.45 4.98 3.20
CA LYS A 269 35.17 5.85 4.15
C LYS A 269 36.67 5.90 3.88
N MET A 270 37.29 4.77 3.51
CA MET A 270 38.70 4.74 3.13
C MET A 270 38.96 5.50 1.83
N MET A 271 38.05 5.39 0.85
CA MET A 271 38.14 6.09 -0.43
C MET A 271 37.94 7.61 -0.26
N ASN A 272 37.16 8.03 0.74
CA ASN A 272 36.91 9.43 1.09
C ASN A 272 36.51 10.31 -0.11
N PRO A 273 35.48 9.91 -0.88
CA PRO A 273 35.09 10.60 -2.11
C PRO A 273 34.76 12.08 -1.87
N LYS A 274 34.93 12.89 -2.92
CA LYS A 274 34.61 14.32 -2.96
C LYS A 274 33.51 14.61 -3.98
N ARG A 275 32.91 15.80 -3.88
CA ARG A 275 31.74 16.23 -4.67
C ARG A 275 32.00 16.25 -6.18
N ASP A 276 33.25 16.46 -6.52
CA ASP A 276 33.82 16.59 -7.85
C ASP A 276 34.43 15.29 -8.37
N ASP A 277 34.43 14.21 -7.57
CA ASP A 277 34.90 12.90 -8.00
C ASP A 277 33.87 12.18 -8.86
N LEU A 278 34.35 11.47 -9.88
CA LEU A 278 33.56 10.52 -10.66
C LEU A 278 33.73 9.13 -10.08
N ILE A 279 32.62 8.50 -9.70
CA ILE A 279 32.60 7.19 -9.08
C ILE A 279 32.00 6.18 -10.05
N LEU A 280 32.73 5.08 -10.27
CA LEU A 280 32.29 3.97 -11.11
C LEU A 280 32.33 2.68 -10.30
N ASP A 281 31.20 1.98 -10.28
CA ASP A 281 31.12 0.60 -9.83
C ASP A 281 30.64 -0.26 -11.01
N PRO A 282 31.55 -1.01 -11.68
CA PRO A 282 31.22 -1.79 -12.87
C PRO A 282 30.39 -3.05 -12.55
N ALA A 283 30.22 -3.38 -11.28
CA ALA A 283 29.45 -4.53 -10.80
C ALA A 283 28.49 -4.12 -9.68
N CYS A 284 27.84 -2.97 -9.85
CA CYS A 284 27.16 -2.27 -8.77
C CYS A 284 25.98 -3.02 -8.13
N GLY A 285 25.39 -4.00 -8.82
CA GLY A 285 24.28 -4.80 -8.29
C GLY A 285 23.15 -3.91 -7.78
N SER A 286 22.88 -3.97 -6.47
CA SER A 286 21.90 -3.09 -5.78
C SER A 286 22.28 -1.60 -5.74
N GLY A 287 23.48 -1.22 -6.19
CA GLY A 287 24.00 0.13 -6.12
C GLY A 287 24.58 0.52 -4.77
N GLY A 288 24.83 -0.45 -3.87
CA GLY A 288 25.21 -0.17 -2.48
C GLY A 288 26.43 0.75 -2.32
N PHE A 289 27.49 0.55 -3.12
CA PHE A 289 28.66 1.44 -3.13
C PHE A 289 28.34 2.85 -3.62
N LEU A 290 27.57 2.97 -4.71
CA LEU A 290 27.23 4.26 -5.32
C LEU A 290 26.32 5.09 -4.42
N LEU A 291 25.31 4.45 -3.81
CA LEU A 291 24.42 5.09 -2.84
C LEU A 291 25.22 5.57 -1.63
N ASN A 292 26.04 4.69 -1.03
CA ASN A 292 26.80 5.06 0.16
C ASN A 292 27.86 6.13 -0.14
N ALA A 293 28.45 6.12 -1.33
CA ALA A 293 29.36 7.19 -1.74
C ALA A 293 28.64 8.54 -1.88
N MET A 294 27.43 8.56 -2.46
CA MET A 294 26.61 9.77 -2.56
C MET A 294 26.22 10.33 -1.19
N ASP A 295 25.92 9.47 -0.21
CA ASP A 295 25.55 9.90 1.15
C ASP A 295 26.75 10.45 1.97
N ASN A 296 27.98 10.08 1.61
CA ASN A 296 29.20 10.53 2.32
C ASN A 296 29.75 11.88 1.83
N VAL A 297 29.16 12.48 0.80
CA VAL A 297 29.69 13.63 0.06
C VAL A 297 28.84 14.89 0.23
#